data_AF-A0A401P8S8-F1
#
_entry.id   AF-A0A401P8S8-F1
#
_cell.length_a   1.000
_cell.length_b   1.000
_cell.length_c   1.000
_cell.angle_alpha   90.00
_cell.angle_beta   90.00
_cell.angle_gamma   90.00
#
_symmetry.space_group_name_H-M   'P 1'
#
loop_
_entity.id
_entity.type
_entity.pdbx_description
1 polymer ?
#
loop_
_entity_poly.entity_id
_entity_poly.type
_entity_poly.pdbx_seq_one_letter_code
_entity_poly.pdbx_strand_id
1 'polypeptide(L)'
;MCRKSEKPKFLTFELYEISGDTFFADVARDILLYVSRDLSDQSGGFYSAEDADSYPTTESIEKREGAFCVWTGKEIQQLLPDPVAGAMQNVTMADIFAYHYGVKGSGNVNPVQDPHGELENKNVLIVRYSLEFTATKFGLDVKKVKDILSTCRKRLYEVRKQRPRPHLDSKMLASWNGLMISGFARTGAALGEKVYVQRAARAAAFLKKHMFDSSNGQLLRSCYRGEEDAVEQV
;
A
#
# COMPACT_ATOMS: atom_id res chain seq x y z
N MET A 1 0.95 -2.51 -2.76
CA MET A 1 -0.34 -3.05 -3.24
C MET A 1 -1.21 -1.84 -3.53
N CYS A 2 -1.31 -1.36 -4.78
CA CYS A 2 -2.30 -0.34 -5.14
C CYS A 2 -3.66 -1.03 -5.15
N ARG A 3 -4.48 -0.75 -4.15
CA ARG A 3 -5.91 -1.11 -4.19
C ARG A 3 -6.62 0.07 -4.84
N LYS A 4 -7.43 -0.18 -5.88
CA LYS A 4 -8.34 0.82 -6.44
C LYS A 4 -9.12 1.48 -5.30
N SER A 5 -9.32 2.78 -5.43
CA SER A 5 -9.82 3.74 -4.45
C SER A 5 -11.28 3.49 -4.01
N GLU A 6 -11.57 2.31 -3.48
CA GLU A 6 -12.73 2.11 -2.63
C GLU A 6 -12.31 2.38 -1.18
N LYS A 7 -12.98 3.37 -0.57
CA LYS A 7 -12.91 3.85 0.82
C LYS A 7 -12.10 2.93 1.74
N PRO A 8 -11.04 3.40 2.44
CA PRO A 8 -10.39 2.61 3.47
C PRO A 8 -11.42 2.29 4.55
N LYS A 9 -12.05 1.12 4.45
CA LYS A 9 -12.83 0.58 5.55
C LYS A 9 -11.80 0.27 6.62
N PHE A 10 -11.75 1.09 7.67
CA PHE A 10 -10.93 0.88 8.88
C PHE A 10 -11.34 -0.37 9.68
N LEU A 11 -11.94 -1.35 9.01
CA LEU A 11 -12.44 -2.61 9.57
C LEU A 11 -11.32 -3.54 10.00
N THR A 12 -10.08 -3.35 9.52
CA THR A 12 -9.02 -4.32 9.73
C THR A 12 -8.59 -4.39 11.20
N PHE A 13 -8.38 -3.26 11.87
CA PHE A 13 -8.05 -3.33 13.31
C PHE A 13 -9.25 -3.81 14.14
N GLU A 14 -10.49 -3.47 13.76
CA GLU A 14 -11.70 -3.94 14.45
C GLU A 14 -11.82 -5.47 14.34
N LEU A 15 -11.49 -6.04 13.17
CA LEU A 15 -11.40 -7.49 12.99
C LEU A 15 -10.30 -8.10 13.85
N TYR A 16 -9.15 -7.43 14.02
CA TYR A 16 -8.13 -7.87 14.96
C TYR A 16 -8.65 -7.87 16.41
N GLU A 17 -9.33 -6.82 16.85
CA GLU A 17 -9.89 -6.76 18.22
C GLU A 17 -10.90 -7.88 18.48
N ILE A 18 -11.69 -8.26 17.47
CA ILE A 18 -12.70 -9.32 17.58
C ILE A 18 -12.06 -10.72 17.51
N SER A 19 -11.12 -10.93 16.58
CA SER A 19 -10.60 -12.27 16.26
C SER A 19 -9.30 -12.63 16.97
N GLY A 20 -8.52 -11.64 17.40
CA GLY A 20 -7.13 -11.80 17.82
C GLY A 20 -6.15 -12.15 16.69
N ASP A 21 -6.60 -12.22 15.44
CA ASP A 21 -5.76 -12.63 14.32
C ASP A 21 -4.82 -11.50 13.89
N THR A 22 -3.53 -11.69 14.21
CA THR A 22 -2.43 -10.77 13.90
C THR A 22 -2.32 -10.40 12.42
N PHE A 23 -2.86 -11.20 11.49
CA PHE A 23 -2.94 -10.85 10.08
C PHE A 23 -3.63 -9.50 9.86
N PHE A 24 -4.74 -9.25 10.56
CA PHE A 24 -5.48 -8.00 10.38
C PHE A 24 -4.74 -6.80 10.99
N ALA A 25 -4.02 -7.01 12.09
CA ALA A 25 -3.13 -6.00 12.66
C ALA A 25 -1.99 -5.65 11.69
N ASP A 26 -1.36 -6.65 11.08
CA ASP A 26 -0.30 -6.45 10.09
C ASP A 26 -0.81 -5.70 8.85
N VAL A 27 -2.01 -6.03 8.36
CA VAL A 27 -2.65 -5.28 7.26
C VAL A 27 -2.93 -3.84 7.66
N ALA A 28 -3.41 -3.59 8.89
CA ALA A 28 -3.64 -2.23 9.37
C ALA A 28 -2.33 -1.42 9.42
N ARG A 29 -1.25 -2.01 9.97
CA ARG A 29 0.09 -1.39 10.00
C ARG A 29 0.59 -1.06 8.61
N ASP A 30 0.46 -1.97 7.65
CA ASP A 30 0.90 -1.76 6.27
C ASP A 30 0.15 -0.59 5.60
N ILE A 31 -1.15 -0.45 5.86
CA ILE A 31 -1.96 0.68 5.37
C ILE A 31 -1.48 1.99 6.01
N LEU A 32 -1.32 2.03 7.33
CA LEU A 32 -0.85 3.23 8.03
C LEU A 32 0.56 3.64 7.63
N LEU A 33 1.43 2.67 7.34
CA LEU A 33 2.77 2.90 6.81
C LEU A 33 2.71 3.54 5.42
N TYR A 34 1.88 3.02 4.52
CA TYR A 34 1.68 3.60 3.19
C TYR A 34 1.16 5.04 3.29
N VAL A 35 0.11 5.29 4.08
CA VAL A 35 -0.44 6.64 4.24
C VAL A 35 0.58 7.60 4.86
N SER A 36 1.37 7.14 5.84
CA SER A 36 2.42 7.95 6.47
C SER A 36 3.57 8.28 5.51
N ARG A 37 3.92 7.36 4.62
CA ARG A 37 5.06 7.50 3.71
C ARG A 37 4.70 8.26 2.43
N ASP A 38 3.57 7.93 1.82
CA ASP A 38 3.25 8.34 0.44
C ASP A 38 2.11 9.37 0.36
N LEU A 39 1.20 9.41 1.33
CA LEU A 39 0.03 10.32 1.33
C LEU A 39 0.09 11.37 2.46
N SER A 40 1.28 11.79 2.85
CA SER A 40 1.48 12.71 3.98
C SER A 40 2.24 13.96 3.57
N ASP A 41 1.78 15.09 4.09
CA ASP A 41 2.42 16.38 4.00
C ASP A 41 3.29 16.63 5.25
N GLN A 42 4.42 17.34 5.10
CA GLN A 42 5.29 17.65 6.25
C GLN A 42 4.63 18.60 7.27
N SER A 43 3.61 19.37 6.90
CA SER A 43 2.82 20.15 7.86
C SER A 43 1.95 19.30 8.79
N GLY A 44 1.75 18.01 8.44
CA GLY A 44 0.98 17.05 9.23
C GLY A 44 -0.34 16.61 8.58
N GLY A 45 -0.82 17.32 7.55
CA GLY A 45 -1.97 16.90 6.77
C GLY A 45 -1.73 15.62 5.97
N PHE A 46 -2.82 15.05 5.47
CA PHE A 46 -2.82 13.93 4.52
C PHE A 46 -3.39 14.38 3.18
N TYR A 47 -2.71 14.00 2.11
CA TYR A 47 -3.17 14.21 0.74
C TYR A 47 -4.38 13.34 0.42
N SER A 48 -5.17 13.73 -0.57
CA SER A 48 -6.38 13.03 -0.97
C SER A 48 -6.01 11.69 -1.61
N ALA A 49 -5.23 11.71 -2.69
CA ALA A 49 -5.07 10.52 -3.54
C ALA A 49 -3.69 10.45 -4.21
N GLU A 50 -3.35 9.23 -4.63
CA GLU A 50 -2.28 8.94 -5.60
C GLU A 50 -2.95 8.24 -6.79
N ASP A 51 -2.62 8.66 -8.01
CA ASP A 51 -3.15 8.09 -9.24
C ASP A 51 -2.86 6.58 -9.31
N ALA A 52 -3.78 5.82 -9.90
CA ALA A 52 -3.49 4.45 -10.29
C ALA A 52 -2.56 4.40 -11.52
N ASP A 53 -2.71 5.37 -12.42
CA ASP A 53 -2.00 5.45 -13.68
C ASP A 53 -0.62 6.07 -13.51
N SER A 54 0.36 5.43 -14.12
CA SER A 54 1.76 5.84 -14.01
C SER A 54 2.50 5.51 -15.30
N TYR A 55 3.63 6.18 -15.51
CA TYR A 55 4.51 5.89 -16.64
C TYR A 55 5.23 4.55 -16.39
N PRO A 56 5.21 3.60 -17.34
CA PRO A 56 5.94 2.34 -17.20
C PRO A 56 7.45 2.52 -17.02
N THR A 57 8.05 3.46 -17.76
CA THR A 57 9.47 3.83 -17.68
C THR A 57 9.65 5.34 -17.75
N THR A 58 10.86 5.82 -17.45
CA THR A 58 11.23 7.24 -17.53
C THR A 58 11.14 7.82 -18.93
N GLU A 59 11.26 7.00 -19.97
CA GLU A 59 11.13 7.43 -21.38
C GLU A 59 9.69 7.32 -21.91
N SER A 60 8.76 6.78 -21.12
CA SER A 60 7.38 6.58 -21.57
C SER A 60 6.66 7.92 -21.71
N ILE A 61 5.93 8.10 -22.83
CA ILE A 61 5.14 9.31 -23.11
C ILE A 61 3.66 9.16 -22.71
N GLU A 62 3.21 7.93 -22.46
CA GLU A 62 1.85 7.61 -22.03
C GLU A 62 1.86 6.90 -20.68
N LYS A 63 0.88 7.23 -19.84
CA LYS A 63 0.61 6.48 -18.61
C LYS A 63 -0.14 5.19 -18.95
N ARG A 64 0.02 4.19 -18.08
CA ARG A 64 -0.74 2.93 -18.13
C ARG A 64 -1.29 2.59 -16.75
N GLU A 65 -2.44 1.92 -16.73
CA GLU A 65 -3.13 1.51 -15.53
C GLU A 65 -2.21 0.66 -14.64
N GLY A 66 -1.96 1.16 -13.43
CA GLY A 66 -1.21 0.41 -12.42
C GLY A 66 0.26 0.11 -12.78
N ALA A 67 0.86 0.76 -13.79
CA ALA A 67 2.21 0.48 -14.28
C ALA A 67 3.27 0.42 -13.16
N PHE A 68 3.14 1.29 -12.17
CA PHE A 68 4.00 1.33 -10.99
C PHE A 68 3.94 0.06 -10.14
N CYS A 69 2.81 -0.64 -10.07
CA CYS A 69 2.57 -1.75 -9.15
C CYS A 69 2.52 -3.15 -9.78
N VAL A 70 2.50 -3.25 -11.11
CA VAL A 70 2.37 -4.53 -11.82
C VAL A 70 3.70 -5.12 -12.26
N TRP A 71 3.72 -6.45 -12.41
CA TRP A 71 4.95 -7.21 -12.71
C TRP A 71 4.69 -8.24 -13.80
N THR A 72 5.69 -8.52 -14.64
CA THR A 72 5.62 -9.70 -15.51
C THR A 72 6.11 -10.95 -14.75
N GLY A 73 5.64 -12.14 -15.14
CA GLY A 73 6.15 -13.38 -14.55
C GLY A 73 7.66 -13.56 -14.75
N LYS A 74 8.17 -13.14 -15.92
CA LYS A 74 9.60 -13.16 -16.24
C LYS A 74 10.43 -12.24 -15.33
N GLU A 75 9.93 -11.03 -15.08
CA GLU A 75 10.59 -10.07 -14.18
C GLU A 75 10.68 -10.63 -12.76
N ILE A 76 9.62 -11.27 -12.25
CA ILE A 76 9.65 -11.93 -10.93
C ILE A 76 10.71 -13.04 -10.88
N GLN A 77 10.79 -13.88 -11.92
CA GLN A 77 11.80 -14.93 -11.99
C GLN A 77 13.24 -14.38 -12.02
N GLN A 78 13.47 -13.30 -12.77
CA GLN A 78 14.78 -12.66 -12.87
C GLN A 78 15.21 -11.97 -11.56
N LEU A 79 14.27 -11.38 -10.82
CA LEU A 79 14.55 -10.65 -9.58
C LEU A 79 14.72 -11.57 -8.36
N LEU A 80 14.14 -12.76 -8.40
CA LEU A 80 14.11 -13.71 -7.29
C LEU A 80 14.67 -15.10 -7.65
N PRO A 81 15.86 -15.20 -8.29
CA PRO A 81 16.37 -16.46 -8.82
C PRO A 81 16.91 -17.40 -7.74
N ASP A 82 17.08 -16.91 -6.51
CA ASP A 82 17.82 -17.63 -5.47
C ASP A 82 17.13 -18.96 -5.09
N PRO A 83 17.88 -20.07 -5.06
CA PRO A 83 17.34 -21.36 -4.63
C PRO A 83 17.01 -21.35 -3.13
N VAL A 84 15.97 -22.09 -2.75
CA VAL A 84 15.53 -22.18 -1.36
C VAL A 84 15.93 -23.53 -0.78
N ALA A 85 16.94 -23.52 0.08
CA ALA A 85 17.42 -24.71 0.77
C ALA A 85 16.30 -25.35 1.62
N GLY A 86 16.21 -26.69 1.62
CA GLY A 86 15.28 -27.44 2.46
C GLY A 86 13.82 -27.46 1.98
N ALA A 87 13.54 -26.97 0.78
CA ALA A 87 12.26 -27.23 0.11
C ALA A 87 12.25 -28.63 -0.51
N MET A 88 11.06 -29.21 -0.70
CA MET A 88 10.90 -30.58 -1.25
C MET A 88 11.41 -30.76 -2.68
N GLN A 89 11.64 -29.68 -3.43
CA GLN A 89 12.08 -29.68 -4.83
C GLN A 89 13.12 -28.59 -5.04
N ASN A 90 13.81 -28.60 -6.18
CA ASN A 90 14.66 -27.49 -6.60
C ASN A 90 13.78 -26.28 -6.96
N VAL A 91 13.44 -25.47 -5.95
CA VAL A 91 12.59 -24.30 -6.06
C VAL A 91 13.37 -23.05 -5.71
N THR A 92 12.99 -21.97 -6.39
CA THR A 92 13.54 -20.63 -6.19
C THR A 92 12.62 -19.80 -5.30
N MET A 93 13.11 -18.65 -4.83
CA MET A 93 12.28 -17.64 -4.18
C MET A 93 11.14 -17.16 -5.09
N ALA A 94 11.37 -17.10 -6.42
CA ALA A 94 10.36 -16.74 -7.39
C ALA A 94 9.17 -17.73 -7.38
N ASP A 95 9.42 -19.03 -7.26
CA ASP A 95 8.37 -20.06 -7.28
C ASP A 95 7.44 -19.94 -6.06
N ILE A 96 8.03 -19.77 -4.88
CA ILE A 96 7.29 -19.58 -3.63
C ILE A 96 6.48 -18.28 -3.68
N PHE A 97 7.12 -17.20 -4.13
CA PHE A 97 6.48 -15.90 -4.27
C PHE A 97 5.33 -15.93 -5.28
N ALA A 98 5.54 -16.57 -6.43
CA ALA A 98 4.56 -16.68 -7.49
C ALA A 98 3.34 -17.50 -7.04
N TYR A 99 3.55 -18.61 -6.34
CA TYR A 99 2.44 -19.37 -5.76
C TYR A 99 1.64 -18.52 -4.76
N HIS A 100 2.32 -17.94 -3.76
CA HIS A 100 1.68 -17.18 -2.70
C HIS A 100 0.86 -15.99 -3.24
N TYR A 101 1.41 -15.24 -4.21
CA TYR A 101 0.77 -14.06 -4.80
C TYR A 101 -0.03 -14.34 -6.08
N GLY A 102 -0.15 -15.60 -6.50
CA GLY A 102 -0.84 -15.99 -7.71
C GLY A 102 -0.29 -15.36 -8.98
N VAL A 103 1.03 -15.23 -9.09
CA VAL A 103 1.70 -14.77 -10.31
C VAL A 103 1.64 -15.87 -11.35
N LYS A 104 1.27 -15.51 -12.58
CA LYS A 104 1.17 -16.40 -13.74
C LYS A 104 2.03 -15.88 -14.88
N GLY A 105 2.50 -16.78 -15.73
CA GLY A 105 3.29 -16.44 -16.92
C GLY A 105 2.54 -15.48 -17.87
N SER A 106 1.24 -15.71 -18.05
CA SER A 106 0.34 -14.91 -18.89
C SER A 106 -0.34 -13.74 -18.16
N GLY A 107 0.08 -13.41 -16.93
CA GLY A 107 -0.63 -12.46 -16.08
C GLY A 107 -1.83 -13.05 -15.33
N ASN A 108 -2.33 -12.31 -14.34
CA ASN A 108 -3.35 -12.81 -13.41
C ASN A 108 -4.63 -11.94 -13.31
N VAL A 109 -4.76 -10.98 -14.22
CA VAL A 109 -5.94 -10.12 -14.38
C VAL A 109 -6.88 -10.78 -15.40
N ASN A 110 -8.18 -10.82 -15.09
CA ASN A 110 -9.17 -11.32 -16.02
C ASN A 110 -9.39 -10.26 -17.12
N PRO A 111 -9.37 -10.59 -18.42
CA PRO A 111 -9.60 -9.64 -19.51
C PRO A 111 -10.90 -8.82 -19.36
N VAL A 112 -11.95 -9.38 -18.73
CA VAL A 112 -13.21 -8.66 -18.46
C VAL A 112 -13.00 -7.48 -17.49
N GLN A 113 -11.98 -7.55 -16.63
CA GLN A 113 -11.60 -6.50 -15.68
C GLN A 113 -10.56 -5.52 -16.25
N ASP A 114 -10.09 -5.75 -17.48
CA ASP A 114 -9.11 -4.95 -18.19
C ASP A 114 -9.68 -4.57 -19.58
N PRO A 115 -10.70 -3.70 -19.62
CA PRO A 115 -11.38 -3.33 -20.87
C PRO A 115 -10.46 -2.62 -21.87
N HIS A 116 -9.31 -2.11 -21.41
CA HIS A 116 -8.33 -1.40 -22.22
C HIS A 116 -7.11 -2.25 -22.61
N GLY A 117 -7.01 -3.49 -22.12
CA GLY A 117 -5.92 -4.42 -22.44
C GLY A 117 -4.54 -4.00 -21.89
N GLU A 118 -4.49 -3.13 -20.88
CA GLU A 118 -3.23 -2.56 -20.39
C GLU A 118 -2.49 -3.50 -19.41
N LEU A 119 -3.20 -4.51 -18.91
CA LEU A 119 -2.72 -5.47 -17.91
C LEU A 119 -2.46 -6.86 -18.52
N GLU A 120 -2.43 -6.97 -19.85
CA GLU A 120 -2.03 -8.19 -20.54
C GLU A 120 -0.61 -8.64 -20.13
N ASN A 121 -0.46 -9.92 -19.79
CA ASN A 121 0.78 -10.50 -19.28
C ASN A 121 1.32 -9.83 -17.98
N LYS A 122 0.52 -8.99 -17.34
CA LYS A 122 0.84 -8.35 -16.07
C LYS A 122 0.20 -9.08 -14.90
N ASN A 123 0.88 -9.03 -13.77
CA ASN A 123 0.44 -9.60 -12.52
C ASN A 123 0.25 -8.49 -11.49
N VAL A 124 -0.95 -8.45 -10.93
CA VAL A 124 -1.25 -7.71 -9.71
C VAL A 124 -0.99 -8.67 -8.55
N LEU A 125 -0.10 -8.30 -7.63
CA LEU A 125 0.23 -9.16 -6.49
C LEU A 125 -0.97 -9.25 -5.53
N ILE A 126 -1.57 -10.43 -5.44
CA ILE A 126 -2.75 -10.72 -4.62
C ILE A 126 -2.43 -11.94 -3.78
N VAL A 127 -2.55 -11.86 -2.46
CA VAL A 127 -2.39 -13.05 -1.61
C VAL A 127 -3.47 -14.06 -2.01
N ARG A 128 -3.05 -15.14 -2.69
CA ARG A 128 -3.93 -16.22 -3.16
C ARG A 128 -3.99 -17.38 -2.20
N TYR A 129 -2.88 -17.67 -1.53
CA TYR A 129 -2.77 -18.74 -0.55
C TYR A 129 -2.18 -18.22 0.75
N SER A 130 -2.63 -18.78 1.87
CA SER A 130 -2.11 -18.41 3.19
C SER A 130 -0.64 -18.86 3.35
N LEU A 131 0.01 -18.41 4.42
CA LEU A 131 1.39 -18.83 4.72
C LEU A 131 1.46 -20.33 4.99
N GLU A 132 0.44 -20.90 5.64
CA GLU A 132 0.32 -22.32 5.98
C GLU A 132 0.18 -23.19 4.73
N PHE A 133 -0.69 -22.79 3.79
CA PHE A 133 -0.83 -23.51 2.52
C PHE A 133 0.43 -23.40 1.66
N THR A 134 1.06 -22.23 1.63
CA THR A 134 2.33 -22.03 0.91
C THR A 134 3.43 -22.90 1.53
N ALA A 135 3.56 -22.90 2.85
CA ALA A 135 4.51 -23.73 3.60
C ALA A 135 4.31 -25.22 3.32
N THR A 136 3.07 -25.70 3.40
CA THR A 136 2.70 -27.09 3.09
C THR A 136 3.05 -27.45 1.64
N LYS A 137 2.73 -26.58 0.68
CA LYS A 137 3.00 -26.82 -0.76
C LYS A 137 4.48 -27.05 -1.06
N PHE A 138 5.37 -26.32 -0.40
CA PHE A 138 6.81 -26.38 -0.63
C PHE A 138 7.58 -27.20 0.41
N GLY A 139 6.89 -27.73 1.44
CA GLY A 139 7.47 -28.49 2.54
C GLY A 139 8.41 -27.67 3.41
N LEU A 140 8.04 -26.42 3.66
CA LEU A 140 8.80 -25.49 4.48
C LEU A 140 8.07 -25.19 5.78
N ASP A 141 8.79 -24.67 6.76
CA ASP A 141 8.18 -24.08 7.94
C ASP A 141 7.52 -22.71 7.61
N VAL A 142 6.43 -22.39 8.30
CA VAL A 142 5.65 -21.16 8.10
C VAL A 142 6.52 -19.92 8.33
N LYS A 143 7.38 -19.91 9.35
CA LYS A 143 8.30 -18.80 9.62
C LYS A 143 9.27 -18.61 8.47
N LYS A 144 9.82 -19.72 7.94
CA LYS A 144 10.73 -19.67 6.79
C LYS A 144 10.07 -19.09 5.54
N VAL A 145 8.83 -19.48 5.24
CA VAL A 145 8.06 -18.86 4.15
C VAL A 145 7.84 -17.37 4.40
N LYS A 146 7.49 -16.97 5.63
CA LYS A 146 7.31 -15.56 6.00
C LYS A 146 8.59 -14.74 5.75
N ASP A 147 9.75 -15.28 6.12
CA ASP A 147 11.06 -14.64 5.95
C ASP A 147 11.46 -14.52 4.47
N ILE A 148 11.23 -15.58 3.67
CA ILE A 148 11.44 -15.57 2.22
C ILE A 148 10.56 -14.50 1.57
N LEU A 149 9.25 -14.51 1.82
CA LEU A 149 8.33 -13.54 1.23
C LEU A 149 8.66 -12.11 1.64
N SER A 150 9.11 -11.89 2.88
CA SER A 150 9.60 -10.59 3.36
C SER A 150 10.81 -10.11 2.54
N THR A 151 11.77 -11.01 2.28
CA THR A 151 12.95 -10.73 1.46
C THR A 151 12.56 -10.39 0.02
N CYS A 152 11.68 -11.19 -0.59
CA CYS A 152 11.17 -10.94 -1.93
C CYS A 152 10.49 -9.58 -2.04
N ARG A 153 9.59 -9.24 -1.10
CA ARG A 153 8.89 -7.94 -1.08
C ARG A 153 9.87 -6.77 -1.00
N LYS A 154 10.94 -6.88 -0.21
CA LYS A 154 11.99 -5.85 -0.12
C LYS A 154 12.71 -5.66 -1.45
N ARG A 155 13.11 -6.74 -2.14
CA ARG A 155 13.77 -6.64 -3.45
C ARG A 155 12.89 -5.99 -4.51
N LEU A 156 11.64 -6.44 -4.61
CA LEU A 156 10.66 -5.82 -5.52
C LEU A 156 10.39 -4.36 -5.16
N TYR A 157 10.38 -4.01 -3.87
CA TYR A 157 10.23 -2.63 -3.43
C TYR A 157 11.37 -1.73 -3.94
N GLU A 158 12.62 -2.17 -3.82
CA GLU A 158 13.77 -1.40 -4.29
C GLU A 158 13.75 -1.18 -5.82
N VAL A 159 13.39 -2.21 -6.59
CA VAL A 159 13.22 -2.07 -8.05
C VAL A 159 12.08 -1.12 -8.38
N ARG A 160 10.92 -1.28 -7.71
CA ARG A 160 9.76 -0.42 -7.93
C ARG A 160 10.03 1.05 -7.60
N LYS A 161 10.88 1.34 -6.61
CA LYS A 161 11.27 2.71 -6.24
C LYS A 161 11.94 3.47 -7.38
N GLN A 162 12.54 2.77 -8.35
CA GLN A 162 13.17 3.36 -9.53
C GLN A 162 12.18 3.66 -10.66
N ARG A 163 10.92 3.19 -10.56
CA ARG A 163 9.89 3.48 -11.57
C ARG A 163 9.33 4.89 -11.36
N PRO A 164 8.86 5.56 -12.42
CA PRO A 164 8.13 6.81 -12.29
C PRO A 164 6.98 6.67 -11.29
N ARG A 165 6.96 7.55 -10.28
CA ARG A 165 5.88 7.57 -9.29
C ARG A 165 4.56 7.97 -9.97
N PRO A 166 3.42 7.39 -9.54
CA PRO A 166 2.13 7.93 -9.94
C PRO A 166 1.99 9.36 -9.44
N HIS A 167 1.13 10.12 -10.11
CA HIS A 167 0.87 11.50 -9.70
C HIS A 167 0.17 11.52 -8.33
N LEU A 168 0.57 12.45 -7.48
CA LEU A 168 0.01 12.66 -6.15
C LEU A 168 -0.92 13.88 -6.21
N ASP A 169 -2.20 13.70 -5.91
CA ASP A 169 -3.14 14.81 -5.73
C ASP A 169 -2.87 15.45 -4.35
N SER A 170 -2.22 16.61 -4.36
CA SER A 170 -1.80 17.32 -3.15
C SER A 170 -2.96 18.00 -2.39
N LYS A 171 -4.20 17.90 -2.89
CA LYS A 171 -5.38 18.42 -2.19
C LYS A 171 -5.58 17.72 -0.86
N MET A 172 -5.66 18.47 0.22
CA MET A 172 -5.95 17.95 1.56
C MET A 172 -7.42 18.21 1.89
N LEU A 173 -8.21 17.14 2.00
CA LEU A 173 -9.63 17.21 2.34
C LEU A 173 -9.82 17.02 3.85
N ALA A 174 -10.56 17.94 4.50
CA ALA A 174 -10.80 17.87 5.94
C ALA A 174 -11.52 16.56 6.34
N SER A 175 -12.49 16.12 5.53
CA SER A 175 -13.23 14.87 5.78
C SER A 175 -12.33 13.63 5.69
N TRP A 176 -11.42 13.57 4.71
CA TRP A 176 -10.51 12.44 4.54
C TRP A 176 -9.42 12.44 5.60
N ASN A 177 -8.93 13.62 5.98
CA ASN A 177 -8.03 13.77 7.12
C ASN A 177 -8.71 13.32 8.42
N GLY A 178 -9.99 13.66 8.64
CA GLY A 178 -10.76 13.17 9.79
C GLY A 178 -10.87 11.65 9.83
N LEU A 179 -11.11 11.02 8.68
CA LEU A 179 -11.09 9.56 8.55
C LEU A 179 -9.72 8.97 8.90
N MET A 180 -8.64 9.53 8.35
CA MET A 180 -7.28 9.08 8.67
C MET A 180 -6.94 9.26 10.14
N ILE A 181 -7.22 10.43 10.73
CA ILE A 181 -7.02 10.70 12.17
C ILE A 181 -7.70 9.62 13.01
N SER A 182 -8.97 9.30 12.72
CA SER A 182 -9.70 8.24 13.41
C SER A 182 -9.02 6.88 13.26
N GLY A 183 -8.65 6.51 12.04
CA GLY A 183 -7.96 5.25 11.76
C GLY A 183 -6.62 5.10 12.49
N PHE A 184 -5.76 6.11 12.42
CA PHE A 184 -4.47 6.13 13.11
C PHE A 184 -4.64 6.10 14.63
N ALA A 185 -5.55 6.91 15.19
CA ALA A 185 -5.76 6.99 16.63
C ALA A 185 -6.31 5.66 17.19
N ARG A 186 -7.35 5.10 16.55
CA ARG A 186 -7.98 3.85 17.01
C ARG A 186 -7.05 2.66 16.84
N THR A 187 -6.39 2.52 15.69
CA THR A 187 -5.41 1.44 15.47
C THR A 187 -4.23 1.55 16.43
N GLY A 188 -3.68 2.76 16.62
CA GLY A 188 -2.58 2.99 17.57
C GLY A 188 -2.97 2.67 19.01
N ALA A 189 -4.20 3.01 19.43
CA ALA A 189 -4.70 2.66 20.75
C ALA A 189 -4.89 1.14 20.91
N ALA A 190 -5.55 0.48 19.95
CA ALA A 190 -5.84 -0.95 19.98
C ALA A 190 -4.57 -1.82 19.97
N LEU A 191 -3.55 -1.41 19.20
CA LEU A 191 -2.28 -2.15 19.09
C LEU A 191 -1.22 -1.70 20.12
N GLY A 192 -1.49 -0.66 20.91
CA GLY A 192 -0.51 -0.10 21.86
C GLY A 192 0.65 0.65 21.19
N GLU A 193 0.47 1.11 19.96
CA GLU A 193 1.51 1.72 19.12
C GLU A 193 1.43 3.24 19.12
N LYS A 194 2.18 3.85 20.03
CA LYS A 194 2.17 5.31 20.28
C LYS A 194 2.47 6.14 19.04
N VAL A 195 3.30 5.64 18.11
CA VAL A 195 3.67 6.35 16.88
C VAL A 195 2.44 6.70 16.02
N TYR A 196 1.45 5.81 15.95
CA TYR A 196 0.23 6.06 15.18
C TYR A 196 -0.69 7.07 15.88
N VAL A 197 -0.81 6.98 17.20
CA VAL A 197 -1.55 7.98 17.99
C VAL A 197 -0.92 9.38 17.84
N GLN A 198 0.41 9.47 17.88
CA GLN A 198 1.13 10.73 17.65
C GLN A 198 0.92 11.27 16.23
N ARG A 199 0.94 10.40 15.22
CA ARG A 199 0.66 10.80 13.83
C ARG A 199 -0.75 11.34 13.65
N ALA A 200 -1.74 10.73 14.32
CA ALA A 200 -3.13 11.23 14.36
C ALA A 200 -3.21 12.60 15.04
N ALA A 201 -2.56 12.77 16.19
CA ALA A 201 -2.52 14.03 16.92
C ALA A 201 -1.90 15.17 16.08
N ARG A 202 -0.83 14.88 15.33
CA ARG A 202 -0.22 15.85 14.40
C ARG A 202 -1.18 16.28 13.29
N ALA A 203 -1.92 15.34 12.70
CA ALA A 203 -2.93 15.66 11.68
C ALA A 203 -4.10 16.46 12.26
N ALA A 204 -4.56 16.14 13.48
CA ALA A 204 -5.59 16.91 14.16
C ALA A 204 -5.12 18.34 14.47
N ALA A 205 -3.86 18.51 14.90
CA ALA A 205 -3.26 19.81 15.11
C ALA A 205 -3.15 20.61 13.80
N PHE A 206 -2.82 19.95 12.68
CA PHE A 206 -2.83 20.56 11.35
C PHE A 206 -4.22 21.10 10.99
N LEU A 207 -5.28 20.28 11.11
CA LEU A 207 -6.65 20.73 10.82
C LEU A 207 -7.06 21.89 11.72
N LYS A 208 -6.77 21.82 13.02
CA LYS A 208 -7.09 22.87 13.98
C LYS A 208 -6.37 24.19 13.65
N LYS A 209 -5.12 24.11 13.21
CA LYS A 209 -4.29 25.29 12.91
C LYS A 209 -4.65 25.93 11.57
N HIS A 210 -4.92 25.13 10.56
CA HIS A 210 -4.98 25.59 9.17
C HIS A 210 -6.37 25.54 8.54
N MET A 211 -7.28 24.73 9.08
CA MET A 211 -8.59 24.52 8.48
C MET A 211 -9.75 24.91 9.41
N PHE A 212 -9.52 25.11 10.70
CA PHE A 212 -10.57 25.46 11.65
C PHE A 212 -10.54 26.95 11.99
N ASP A 213 -11.65 27.63 11.76
CA ASP A 213 -11.85 29.02 12.17
C ASP A 213 -12.50 29.06 13.56
N SER A 214 -11.71 29.44 14.56
CA SER A 214 -12.18 29.54 15.94
C SER A 214 -13.19 30.65 16.20
N SER A 215 -13.30 31.66 15.31
CA SER A 215 -14.20 32.79 15.49
C SER A 215 -15.67 32.44 15.20
N ASN A 216 -15.90 31.53 14.26
CA ASN A 216 -17.24 31.11 13.83
C ASN A 216 -17.46 29.58 13.96
N GLY A 217 -16.45 28.82 14.39
CA GLY A 217 -16.52 27.38 14.58
C GLY A 217 -16.58 26.56 13.29
N GLN A 218 -16.24 27.15 12.13
CA GLN A 218 -16.31 26.49 10.84
C GLN A 218 -15.01 25.74 10.51
N LEU A 219 -15.15 24.70 9.70
CA LEU A 219 -14.03 23.92 9.17
C LEU A 219 -14.02 24.03 7.65
N LEU A 220 -12.88 24.43 7.08
CA LEU A 220 -12.67 24.45 5.64
C LEU A 220 -12.85 23.05 5.06
N ARG A 221 -13.41 22.97 3.85
CA ARG A 221 -13.61 21.68 3.16
C ARG A 221 -12.29 21.08 2.69
N SER A 222 -11.43 21.93 2.15
CA SER A 222 -10.18 21.53 1.48
C SER A 222 -9.14 22.64 1.55
N CYS A 223 -7.88 22.25 1.44
CA CYS A 223 -6.77 23.16 1.25
C CYS A 223 -5.69 22.49 0.39
N TYR A 224 -4.72 23.29 -0.05
CA TYR A 224 -3.51 22.86 -0.72
C TYR A 224 -2.29 23.38 0.02
N ARG A 225 -1.14 22.80 -0.28
CA ARG A 225 0.14 23.40 0.07
C ARG A 225 0.44 24.54 -0.91
N GLY A 226 0.57 25.73 -0.37
CA GLY A 226 1.03 26.93 -1.06
C GLY A 226 2.55 27.08 -1.04
N GLU A 227 3.02 28.26 -1.46
CA GLU A 227 4.43 28.62 -1.39
C GLU A 227 4.89 28.80 0.07
N GLU A 228 6.20 28.65 0.33
CA GLU A 228 6.80 28.82 1.68
C GLU A 228 6.12 28.00 2.80
N ASP A 229 5.62 26.80 2.49
CA ASP A 229 4.88 25.94 3.43
C ASP A 229 3.55 26.53 3.95
N ALA A 230 3.02 27.56 3.28
CA ALA A 230 1.68 28.07 3.55
C ALA A 230 0.60 27.04 3.22
N VAL A 231 -0.53 27.13 3.91
CA VAL A 231 -1.73 26.34 3.58
C VAL A 231 -2.72 27.29 2.95
N GLU A 232 -3.06 27.02 1.69
CA GLU A 232 -3.89 27.88 0.87
C GLU A 232 -5.23 27.23 0.56
N GLN A 233 -6.24 28.07 0.40
CA GLN A 233 -7.54 27.66 -0.10
C GLN A 233 -7.67 28.18 -1.54
N VAL A 234 -7.81 27.26 -2.48
CA VAL A 234 -8.13 27.55 -3.88
C VAL A 234 -9.55 27.06 -4.16
#